data_AF-I0WU04-F1
#
_entry.id   AF-I0WU04-F1
#
_cell.length_a   1.000
_cell.length_b   1.000
_cell.length_c   1.000
_cell.angle_alpha   90.00
_cell.angle_beta   90.00
_cell.angle_gamma   90.00
#
_symmetry.space_group_name_H-M   'P 1'
#
loop_
_entity.id
_entity.type
_entity.pdbx_description
1 polymer ?
#
loop_
_entity_poly.entity_id
_entity_poly.type
_entity_poly.pdbx_seq_one_letter_code
_entity_poly.pdbx_strand_id
1 'polypeptide(L)'
;MRRGQLIDAALAITAQHGVAALTVRGVAEAAGVSLGVVHYHFEDKEELLTEMGQSLILDVSEAMRAAFSQLLGPLTLRGVPALRELLGSGIRGLWPIIEATPDQQLLTYEITAQALRQRGAGNDSAGAIAARQYRTMDTEAVAFLGLCAHRAGVTWGTPVDQVARFALAVLDGVVLRWLVDRDSDAALTALDDLVQIIAAKALEDGSW
;
A
#
# COMPACT_ATOMS: atom_id res chain seq x y z
N MET A 1 -21.99 -16.59 8.98
CA MET A 1 -21.28 -15.58 8.16
C MET A 1 -19.97 -15.27 8.83
N ARG A 2 -18.85 -15.24 8.11
CA ARG A 2 -17.57 -14.75 8.68
C ARG A 2 -17.40 -13.29 8.30
N ARG A 3 -16.76 -12.51 9.19
CA ARG A 3 -16.47 -11.08 9.00
C ARG A 3 -15.91 -10.74 7.61
N GLY A 4 -15.03 -11.58 7.06
CA GLY A 4 -14.48 -11.43 5.71
C GLY A 4 -15.54 -11.39 4.59
N GLN A 5 -16.60 -12.20 4.68
CA GLN A 5 -17.66 -12.22 3.66
C GLN A 5 -18.44 -10.90 3.58
N LEU A 6 -18.55 -10.18 4.69
CA LEU A 6 -19.16 -8.85 4.73
C LEU A 6 -18.23 -7.78 4.13
N ILE A 7 -16.92 -7.92 4.34
CA ILE A 7 -15.91 -7.07 3.70
C ILE A 7 -15.90 -7.27 2.19
N ASP A 8 -15.94 -8.53 1.71
CA ASP A 8 -15.99 -8.85 0.28
C ASP A 8 -17.23 -8.22 -0.38
N ALA A 9 -18.40 -8.34 0.26
CA ALA A 9 -19.63 -7.72 -0.22
C ALA A 9 -19.54 -6.18 -0.26
N ALA A 10 -18.94 -5.57 0.77
CA ALA A 10 -18.74 -4.13 0.84
C ALA A 10 -17.75 -3.62 -0.23
N LEU A 11 -16.66 -4.35 -0.46
CA LEU A 11 -15.68 -4.07 -1.52
C LEU A 11 -16.33 -4.17 -2.91
N ALA A 12 -17.20 -5.17 -3.14
CA ALA A 12 -17.93 -5.29 -4.39
C ALA A 12 -18.88 -4.11 -4.65
N ILE A 13 -19.59 -3.63 -3.62
CA ILE A 13 -20.47 -2.45 -3.72
C ILE A 13 -19.65 -1.20 -4.07
N THR A 14 -18.55 -0.98 -3.34
CA THR A 14 -17.72 0.22 -3.49
C THR A 14 -16.91 0.25 -4.78
N ALA A 15 -16.48 -0.89 -5.30
CA ALA A 15 -15.82 -0.97 -6.60
C ALA A 15 -16.72 -0.47 -7.75
N GLN A 16 -18.04 -0.66 -7.64
CA GLN A 16 -18.98 -0.24 -8.69
C GLN A 16 -19.53 1.19 -8.49
N HIS A 17 -19.68 1.63 -7.24
CA HIS A 17 -20.46 2.84 -6.92
C HIS A 17 -19.74 3.83 -5.98
N GLY A 18 -18.47 3.57 -5.63
CA GLY A 18 -17.67 4.37 -4.71
C GLY A 18 -18.09 4.26 -3.24
N VAL A 19 -17.32 4.90 -2.34
CA VAL A 19 -17.57 4.88 -0.88
C VAL A 19 -18.93 5.48 -0.48
N ALA A 20 -19.45 6.42 -1.28
CA ALA A 20 -20.73 7.08 -1.01
C ALA A 20 -21.91 6.10 -0.99
N ALA A 21 -21.92 5.10 -1.87
CA ALA A 21 -22.99 4.11 -2.00
C ALA A 21 -22.99 3.04 -0.90
N LEU A 22 -21.90 2.93 -0.13
CA LEU A 22 -21.80 1.93 0.93
C LEU A 22 -22.80 2.24 2.07
N THR A 23 -23.65 1.27 2.38
CA THR A 23 -24.54 1.32 3.56
C THR A 23 -24.57 -0.03 4.26
N VAL A 24 -24.72 -0.04 5.59
CA VAL A 24 -24.81 -1.29 6.38
C VAL A 24 -25.95 -2.19 5.88
N ARG A 25 -27.08 -1.59 5.48
CA ARG A 25 -28.22 -2.31 4.87
C ARG A 25 -27.87 -2.88 3.49
N GLY A 26 -27.26 -2.10 2.61
CA GLY A 26 -26.85 -2.56 1.29
C GLY A 26 -25.84 -3.72 1.38
N VAL A 27 -24.95 -3.70 2.37
CA VAL A 27 -24.02 -4.80 2.65
C VAL A 27 -24.77 -6.04 3.14
N ALA A 28 -25.75 -5.89 4.04
CA ALA A 28 -26.57 -7.01 4.50
C ALA A 28 -27.31 -7.68 3.33
N GLU A 29 -27.91 -6.88 2.45
CA GLU A 29 -28.62 -7.34 1.25
C GLU A 29 -27.68 -8.05 0.28
N ALA A 30 -26.55 -7.42 -0.07
CA ALA A 30 -25.57 -7.99 -0.99
C ALA A 30 -24.95 -9.30 -0.46
N ALA A 31 -24.80 -9.40 0.86
CA ALA A 31 -24.21 -10.56 1.51
C ALA A 31 -25.26 -11.63 1.90
N GLY A 32 -26.56 -11.38 1.65
CA GLY A 32 -27.65 -12.32 1.93
C GLY A 32 -27.88 -12.59 3.42
N VAL A 33 -27.61 -11.61 4.29
CA VAL A 33 -27.76 -11.74 5.75
C VAL A 33 -28.70 -10.69 6.34
N SER A 34 -29.11 -10.88 7.60
CA SER A 34 -29.88 -9.87 8.31
C SER A 34 -29.02 -8.69 8.73
N LEU A 35 -29.64 -7.52 8.90
CA LEU A 35 -28.97 -6.32 9.40
C LEU A 35 -28.32 -6.55 10.77
N GLY A 36 -28.91 -7.38 11.62
CA GLY A 36 -28.35 -7.75 12.93
C GLY A 36 -27.03 -8.51 12.83
N VAL A 37 -26.80 -9.30 11.78
CA VAL A 37 -25.51 -9.97 11.55
C VAL A 37 -24.42 -8.96 11.19
N VAL A 38 -24.76 -7.91 10.44
CA VAL A 38 -23.79 -6.86 10.12
C VAL A 38 -23.44 -6.05 11.36
N HIS A 39 -24.44 -5.63 12.15
CA HIS A 39 -24.23 -4.91 13.41
C HIS A 39 -23.48 -5.72 14.48
N TYR A 40 -23.57 -7.05 14.43
CA TYR A 40 -22.76 -7.91 15.29
C TYR A 40 -21.26 -7.82 14.97
N HIS A 41 -20.91 -7.52 13.71
CA HIS A 41 -19.52 -7.45 13.26
C HIS A 41 -18.97 -6.03 13.15
N PHE A 42 -19.82 -5.04 12.94
CA PHE A 42 -19.45 -3.63 12.76
C PHE A 42 -20.49 -2.73 13.42
N GLU A 43 -20.03 -1.83 14.27
CA GLU A 43 -20.85 -0.85 14.97
C GLU A 43 -21.56 0.08 13.98
N ASP A 44 -20.81 0.59 13.00
CA ASP A 44 -21.28 1.55 12.01
C ASP A 44 -20.62 1.40 10.61
N LYS A 45 -20.93 2.34 9.71
CA LYS A 45 -20.36 2.36 8.34
C LYS A 45 -18.86 2.65 8.38
N GLU A 46 -18.42 3.40 9.38
CA GLU A 46 -17.07 3.90 9.56
C GLU A 46 -16.12 2.78 9.98
N GLU A 47 -16.53 1.94 10.92
CA GLU A 47 -15.84 0.70 11.27
C GLU A 47 -15.79 -0.25 10.07
N LEU A 48 -16.85 -0.32 9.26
CA LEU A 48 -16.82 -1.12 8.04
C LEU A 48 -15.79 -0.60 7.02
N LEU A 49 -15.79 0.71 6.72
CA LEU A 49 -14.83 1.33 5.78
C LEU A 49 -13.37 1.17 6.22
N THR A 50 -13.16 1.30 7.52
CA THR A 50 -11.89 1.03 8.18
C THR A 50 -11.36 -0.35 7.85
N GLU A 51 -12.21 -1.35 8.01
CA GLU A 51 -11.85 -2.74 7.88
C GLU A 51 -11.67 -3.14 6.43
N MET A 52 -12.44 -2.53 5.53
CA MET A 52 -12.22 -2.64 4.09
C MET A 52 -10.83 -2.12 3.72
N GLY A 53 -10.43 -0.94 4.20
CA GLY A 53 -9.12 -0.38 3.90
C GLY A 53 -7.97 -1.19 4.51
N GLN A 54 -8.14 -1.74 5.72
CA GLN A 54 -7.15 -2.66 6.29
C GLN A 54 -7.02 -3.93 5.44
N SER A 55 -8.14 -4.50 4.98
CA SER A 55 -8.12 -5.69 4.10
C SER A 55 -7.36 -5.41 2.80
N LEU A 56 -7.69 -4.29 2.12
CA LEU A 56 -7.03 -3.90 0.87
C LEU A 56 -5.51 -3.75 1.04
N ILE A 57 -5.07 -3.12 2.13
CA ILE A 57 -3.63 -2.93 2.38
C ILE A 57 -2.95 -4.25 2.70
N LEU A 58 -3.59 -5.17 3.42
CA LEU A 58 -3.04 -6.49 3.68
C LEU A 58 -2.91 -7.30 2.39
N ASP A 59 -3.91 -7.25 1.50
CA ASP A 59 -3.88 -7.92 0.21
C ASP A 59 -2.75 -7.37 -0.67
N VAL A 60 -2.62 -6.04 -0.73
CA VAL A 60 -1.51 -5.38 -1.44
C VAL A 60 -0.16 -5.77 -0.83
N SER A 61 -0.03 -5.75 0.50
CA SER A 61 1.21 -6.11 1.21
C SER A 61 1.61 -7.57 0.95
N GLU A 62 0.64 -8.49 0.94
CA GLU A 62 0.89 -9.89 0.61
C GLU A 62 1.35 -10.06 -0.84
N ALA A 63 0.71 -9.35 -1.79
CA ALA A 63 1.12 -9.35 -3.17
C ALA A 63 2.54 -8.76 -3.35
N MET A 64 2.88 -7.69 -2.63
CA MET A 64 4.23 -7.12 -2.60
C MET A 64 5.25 -8.14 -2.09
N ARG A 65 4.96 -8.78 -0.94
CA ARG A 65 5.84 -9.79 -0.35
C ARG A 65 6.04 -10.98 -1.26
N ALA A 66 4.99 -11.42 -1.97
CA ALA A 66 5.08 -12.49 -2.95
C ALA A 66 6.00 -12.08 -4.13
N ALA A 67 5.80 -10.89 -4.71
CA ALA A 67 6.64 -10.35 -5.77
C ALA A 67 8.10 -10.24 -5.35
N PHE A 68 8.35 -9.75 -4.13
CA PHE A 68 9.71 -9.62 -3.58
C PHE A 68 10.37 -10.98 -3.31
N SER A 69 9.63 -11.99 -2.89
CA SER A 69 10.20 -13.32 -2.66
C SER A 69 10.78 -13.94 -3.95
N GLN A 70 10.23 -13.58 -5.11
CA GLN A 70 10.74 -14.03 -6.42
C GLN A 70 12.07 -13.36 -6.80
N LEU A 71 12.43 -12.24 -6.17
CA LEU A 71 13.69 -11.50 -6.41
C LEU A 71 14.90 -12.08 -5.66
N LEU A 72 14.73 -13.18 -4.92
CA LEU A 72 15.81 -13.79 -4.12
C LEU A 72 16.86 -14.57 -4.94
N GLY A 73 16.82 -14.49 -6.27
CA GLY A 73 17.79 -15.11 -7.18
C GLY A 73 19.22 -14.61 -7.01
N PRO A 74 20.22 -15.33 -7.54
CA PRO A 74 21.63 -14.95 -7.45
C PRO A 74 21.89 -13.57 -8.08
N LEU A 75 22.71 -12.75 -7.41
CA LEU A 75 23.09 -11.42 -7.88
C LEU A 75 24.36 -11.49 -8.73
N THR A 76 24.39 -10.72 -9.81
CA THR A 76 25.58 -10.55 -10.66
C THR A 76 26.44 -9.35 -10.21
N LEU A 77 25.82 -8.34 -9.61
CA LEU A 77 26.44 -7.11 -9.13
C LEU A 77 26.62 -7.13 -7.60
N ARG A 78 27.39 -6.16 -7.08
CA ARG A 78 27.48 -5.81 -5.64
C ARG A 78 27.45 -4.29 -5.46
N GLY A 79 27.35 -3.83 -4.22
CA GLY A 79 27.38 -2.42 -3.88
C GLY A 79 26.12 -1.68 -4.34
N VAL A 80 26.24 -0.38 -4.55
CA VAL A 80 25.13 0.47 -5.02
C VAL A 80 24.52 -0.02 -6.35
N PRO A 81 25.29 -0.52 -7.34
CA PRO A 81 24.70 -1.11 -8.55
C PRO A 81 23.73 -2.27 -8.27
N ALA A 82 24.07 -3.19 -7.38
CA ALA A 82 23.18 -4.28 -6.98
C ALA A 82 21.94 -3.77 -6.26
N LEU A 83 22.09 -2.75 -5.41
CA LEU A 83 20.97 -2.12 -4.73
C LEU A 83 19.97 -1.53 -5.74
N ARG A 84 20.44 -0.79 -6.75
CA ARG A 84 19.59 -0.24 -7.82
C ARG A 84 18.82 -1.34 -8.57
N GLU A 85 19.51 -2.42 -8.90
CA GLU A 85 18.89 -3.56 -9.60
C GLU A 85 17.79 -4.21 -8.76
N LEU A 86 18.03 -4.43 -7.47
CA LEU A 86 17.06 -5.01 -6.53
C LEU A 86 15.83 -4.09 -6.35
N LEU A 87 16.05 -2.80 -6.08
CA LEU A 87 14.98 -1.82 -5.91
C LEU A 87 14.15 -1.68 -7.19
N GLY A 88 14.79 -1.51 -8.34
CA GLY A 88 14.11 -1.40 -9.63
C GLY A 88 13.33 -2.66 -9.98
N SER A 89 13.85 -3.84 -9.63
CA SER A 89 13.12 -5.10 -9.85
C SER A 89 11.93 -5.26 -8.90
N GLY A 90 12.05 -4.75 -7.66
CA GLY A 90 10.92 -4.64 -6.74
C GLY A 90 9.79 -3.78 -7.31
N ILE A 91 10.13 -2.60 -7.84
CA ILE A 91 9.17 -1.70 -8.48
C ILE A 91 8.53 -2.35 -9.72
N ARG A 92 9.34 -2.94 -10.62
CA ARG A 92 8.82 -3.62 -11.81
C ARG A 92 7.96 -4.83 -11.49
N GLY A 93 8.23 -5.53 -10.40
CA GLY A 93 7.39 -6.62 -9.90
C GLY A 93 6.07 -6.12 -9.31
N LEU A 94 6.09 -4.95 -8.68
CA LEU A 94 4.91 -4.36 -8.06
C LEU A 94 3.97 -3.69 -9.07
N TRP A 95 4.53 -3.03 -10.09
CA TRP A 95 3.77 -2.19 -11.00
C TRP A 95 2.58 -2.90 -11.69
N PRO A 96 2.71 -4.13 -12.22
CA PRO A 96 1.58 -4.82 -12.84
C PRO A 96 0.40 -5.07 -11.89
N ILE A 97 0.67 -5.20 -10.58
CA ILE A 97 -0.38 -5.37 -9.57
C ILE A 97 -1.17 -4.07 -9.43
N ILE A 98 -0.47 -2.94 -9.33
CA ILE A 98 -1.07 -1.60 -9.24
C ILE A 98 -1.87 -1.28 -10.51
N GLU A 99 -1.26 -1.55 -11.67
CA GLU A 99 -1.83 -1.26 -12.99
C GLU A 99 -3.11 -2.07 -13.24
N ALA A 100 -3.16 -3.32 -12.77
CA ALA A 100 -4.33 -4.19 -12.91
C ALA A 100 -5.51 -3.81 -12.00
N THR A 101 -5.29 -3.06 -10.93
CA THR A 101 -6.33 -2.77 -9.91
C THR A 101 -6.51 -1.28 -9.60
N PRO A 102 -6.69 -0.42 -10.61
CA PRO A 102 -6.74 1.03 -10.42
C PRO A 102 -7.88 1.50 -9.49
N ASP A 103 -9.04 0.86 -9.59
CA ASP A 103 -10.20 1.21 -8.77
C ASP A 103 -9.98 0.85 -7.30
N GLN A 104 -9.20 -0.19 -7.02
CA GLN A 104 -8.81 -0.55 -5.65
C GLN A 104 -7.82 0.48 -5.06
N GLN A 105 -6.91 1.01 -5.87
CA GLN A 105 -5.99 2.07 -5.43
C GLN A 105 -6.77 3.36 -5.11
N LEU A 106 -7.68 3.75 -6.00
CA LEU A 106 -8.55 4.91 -5.76
C LEU A 106 -9.38 4.74 -4.48
N LEU A 107 -9.98 3.56 -4.28
CA LEU A 107 -10.76 3.25 -3.08
C LEU A 107 -9.92 3.36 -1.80
N THR A 108 -8.65 2.95 -1.83
CA THR A 108 -7.74 3.09 -0.69
C THR A 108 -7.55 4.57 -0.33
N TYR A 109 -7.33 5.43 -1.32
CA TYR A 109 -7.23 6.88 -1.10
C TYR A 109 -8.55 7.50 -0.59
N GLU A 110 -9.70 7.06 -1.09
CA GLU A 110 -11.01 7.53 -0.60
C GLU A 110 -11.21 7.17 0.89
N ILE A 111 -10.89 5.93 1.27
CA ILE A 111 -10.98 5.46 2.66
C ILE A 111 -10.04 6.27 3.56
N THR A 112 -8.79 6.46 3.14
CA THR A 112 -7.82 7.28 3.89
C THR A 112 -8.31 8.72 4.05
N ALA A 113 -8.76 9.36 2.97
CA ALA A 113 -9.26 10.74 3.01
C ALA A 113 -10.48 10.87 3.92
N GLN A 114 -11.41 9.91 3.89
CA GLN A 114 -12.58 9.90 4.75
C GLN A 114 -12.20 9.73 6.23
N ALA A 115 -11.28 8.80 6.54
CA ALA A 115 -10.77 8.59 7.89
C ALA A 115 -10.10 9.86 8.46
N LEU A 116 -9.31 10.57 7.63
CA LEU A 116 -8.68 11.83 8.02
C LEU A 116 -9.69 12.95 8.27
N ARG A 117 -10.77 13.06 7.48
CA ARG A 117 -11.85 14.02 7.73
C ARG A 117 -12.53 13.76 9.08
N GLN A 118 -12.77 12.50 9.40
CA GLN A 118 -13.42 12.11 10.66
C GLN A 118 -12.55 12.41 11.87
N ARG A 119 -11.24 12.19 11.77
CA ARG A 119 -10.29 12.66 12.78
C ARG A 119 -10.40 14.16 13.01
N GLY A 120 -10.47 14.95 11.93
CA GLY A 120 -10.68 16.39 12.01
C GLY A 120 -12.00 16.80 12.68
N ALA A 121 -13.01 15.92 12.65
CA ALA A 121 -14.30 16.11 13.31
C ALA A 121 -14.33 15.59 14.77
N GLY A 122 -13.20 15.13 15.32
CA GLY A 122 -13.09 14.64 16.71
C GLY A 122 -13.30 13.14 16.89
N ASN A 123 -13.38 12.36 15.81
CA ASN A 123 -13.41 10.90 15.88
C ASN A 123 -11.97 10.35 15.79
N ASP A 124 -11.30 10.23 16.94
CA ASP A 124 -9.91 9.79 17.03
C ASP A 124 -9.69 8.33 16.64
N SER A 125 -10.68 7.46 16.85
CA SER A 125 -10.58 6.04 16.46
C SER A 125 -10.47 5.93 14.94
N ALA A 126 -11.31 6.66 14.19
CA ALA A 126 -11.22 6.75 12.72
C ALA A 126 -9.85 7.24 12.23
N GLY A 127 -9.25 8.22 12.91
CA GLY A 127 -7.90 8.70 12.60
C GLY A 127 -6.78 7.68 12.86
N ALA A 128 -6.92 6.86 13.90
CA ALA A 128 -5.96 5.82 14.26
C ALA A 128 -5.85 4.71 13.20
N ILE A 129 -6.88 4.56 12.37
CA ILE A 129 -6.98 3.56 11.31
C ILE A 129 -6.10 3.94 10.12
N ALA A 130 -6.21 5.17 9.62
CA ALA A 130 -5.30 5.69 8.59
C ALA A 130 -3.83 5.59 9.07
N ALA A 131 -3.58 5.86 10.35
CA ALA A 131 -2.25 5.66 10.92
C ALA A 131 -1.82 4.19 10.96
N ARG A 132 -2.74 3.24 11.22
CA ARG A 132 -2.43 1.80 11.25
C ARG A 132 -2.12 1.24 9.87
N GLN A 133 -2.86 1.71 8.87
CA GLN A 133 -2.68 1.42 7.45
C GLN A 133 -1.25 1.77 7.01
N TYR A 134 -0.86 3.04 7.18
CA TYR A 134 0.48 3.50 6.81
C TYR A 134 1.59 2.82 7.63
N ARG A 135 1.37 2.52 8.91
CA ARG A 135 2.35 1.75 9.71
C ARG A 135 2.65 0.37 9.14
N THR A 136 1.64 -0.29 8.55
CA THR A 136 1.85 -1.62 7.93
C THR A 136 2.72 -1.49 6.69
N MET A 137 2.40 -0.53 5.82
CA MET A 137 3.19 -0.23 4.63
C MET A 137 4.62 0.22 4.99
N ASP A 138 4.78 1.07 6.01
CA ASP A 138 6.09 1.48 6.53
C ASP A 138 6.93 0.28 6.97
N THR A 139 6.31 -0.67 7.68
CA THR A 139 6.99 -1.88 8.16
C THR A 139 7.49 -2.75 7.01
N GLU A 140 6.63 -2.99 6.01
CA GLU A 140 6.99 -3.77 4.81
C GLU A 140 8.07 -3.07 3.97
N ALA A 141 7.97 -1.75 3.80
CA ALA A 141 8.95 -0.97 3.07
C ALA A 141 10.32 -0.99 3.77
N VAL A 142 10.37 -0.84 5.09
CA VAL A 142 11.60 -0.98 5.88
C VAL A 142 12.21 -2.37 5.73
N ALA A 143 11.40 -3.42 5.82
CA ALA A 143 11.86 -4.80 5.66
C ALA A 143 12.45 -5.04 4.25
N PHE A 144 11.78 -4.56 3.21
CA PHE A 144 12.23 -4.65 1.83
C PHE A 144 13.55 -3.90 1.59
N LEU A 145 13.63 -2.64 2.05
CA LEU A 145 14.84 -1.83 1.92
C LEU A 145 16.01 -2.43 2.70
N GLY A 146 15.75 -2.98 3.90
CA GLY A 146 16.76 -3.70 4.69
C GLY A 146 17.27 -4.95 3.98
N LEU A 147 16.37 -5.74 3.38
CA LEU A 147 16.73 -6.91 2.58
C LEU A 147 17.58 -6.52 1.37
N CYS A 148 17.19 -5.46 0.64
CA CYS A 148 17.94 -5.00 -0.52
C CYS A 148 19.35 -4.56 -0.16
N ALA A 149 19.49 -3.75 0.91
CA ALA A 149 20.80 -3.30 1.39
C ALA A 149 21.68 -4.47 1.83
N HIS A 150 21.12 -5.41 2.61
CA HIS A 150 21.83 -6.61 3.05
C HIS A 150 22.33 -7.45 1.86
N ARG A 151 21.48 -7.70 0.86
CA ARG A 151 21.85 -8.50 -0.32
C ARG A 151 22.88 -7.80 -1.21
N ALA A 152 22.77 -6.49 -1.35
CA ALA A 152 23.71 -5.68 -2.13
C ALA A 152 25.07 -5.51 -1.43
N GLY A 153 25.14 -5.73 -0.11
CA GLY A 153 26.35 -5.49 0.68
C GLY A 153 26.60 -4.00 0.91
N VAL A 154 25.55 -3.25 1.20
CA VAL A 154 25.60 -1.81 1.49
C VAL A 154 24.88 -1.51 2.79
N THR A 155 25.14 -0.34 3.36
CA THR A 155 24.39 0.19 4.51
C THR A 155 23.65 1.46 4.12
N TRP A 156 22.58 1.80 4.85
CA TRP A 156 21.91 3.08 4.65
C TRP A 156 22.64 4.18 5.41
N GLY A 157 23.01 5.28 4.73
CA GLY A 157 23.64 6.45 5.36
C GLY A 157 22.68 7.29 6.21
N THR A 158 21.39 6.98 6.15
CA THR A 158 20.33 7.56 7.00
C THR A 158 19.47 6.45 7.58
N PRO A 159 18.73 6.70 8.67
CA PRO A 159 17.77 5.74 9.20
C PRO A 159 16.80 5.23 8.10
N VAL A 160 16.68 3.90 7.99
CA VAL A 160 15.95 3.23 6.90
C VAL A 160 14.45 3.56 6.90
N ASP A 161 13.88 3.87 8.05
CA ASP A 161 12.50 4.34 8.21
C ASP A 161 12.28 5.69 7.50
N GLN A 162 13.27 6.57 7.48
CA GLN A 162 13.19 7.83 6.71
C GLN A 162 13.24 7.57 5.20
N VAL A 163 14.04 6.59 4.77
CA VAL A 163 14.11 6.17 3.36
C VAL A 163 12.76 5.56 2.94
N ALA A 164 12.20 4.68 3.76
CA ALA A 164 10.91 4.04 3.54
C ALA A 164 9.78 5.07 3.43
N ARG A 165 9.70 6.00 4.39
CA ARG A 165 8.69 7.05 4.42
C ARG A 165 8.75 7.93 3.17
N PHE A 166 9.95 8.29 2.72
CA PHE A 166 10.14 9.05 1.48
C PHE A 166 9.70 8.25 0.26
N ALA A 167 10.11 6.98 0.17
CA ALA A 167 9.75 6.10 -0.94
C ALA A 167 8.23 5.95 -1.09
N LEU A 168 7.53 5.69 0.02
CA LEU A 168 6.07 5.55 0.03
C LEU A 168 5.35 6.85 -0.34
N ALA A 169 5.83 8.00 0.14
CA ALA A 169 5.25 9.29 -0.23
C ALA A 169 5.38 9.60 -1.73
N VAL A 170 6.51 9.25 -2.35
CA VAL A 170 6.69 9.38 -3.80
C VAL A 170 5.81 8.38 -4.54
N LEU A 171 5.75 7.12 -4.09
CA LEU A 171 4.89 6.10 -4.68
C LEU A 171 3.41 6.52 -4.68
N ASP A 172 2.90 7.03 -3.56
CA ASP A 172 1.53 7.57 -3.45
C ASP A 172 1.30 8.69 -4.47
N GLY A 173 2.24 9.62 -4.61
CA GLY A 173 2.15 10.71 -5.57
C GLY A 173 2.16 10.24 -7.03
N VAL A 174 3.03 9.28 -7.36
CA VAL A 174 3.13 8.71 -8.71
C VAL A 174 1.87 7.93 -9.07
N VAL A 175 1.39 7.05 -8.18
CA VAL A 175 0.18 6.26 -8.41
C VAL A 175 -1.03 7.18 -8.53
N LEU A 176 -1.17 8.17 -7.65
CA LEU A 176 -2.26 9.13 -7.74
C LEU A 176 -2.21 9.94 -9.05
N ARG A 177 -1.02 10.33 -9.52
CA ARG A 177 -0.86 11.01 -10.81
C ARG A 177 -1.25 10.10 -11.97
N TRP A 178 -0.77 8.86 -11.95
CA TRP A 178 -1.11 7.85 -12.95
C TRP A 178 -2.61 7.54 -13.00
N LEU A 179 -3.33 7.56 -11.86
CA LEU A 179 -4.79 7.41 -11.87
C LEU A 179 -5.49 8.52 -12.68
N VAL A 180 -4.87 9.70 -12.82
CA VAL A 180 -5.42 10.84 -13.57
C VAL A 180 -5.16 10.71 -15.07
N ASP A 181 -3.93 10.44 -15.49
CA ASP A 181 -3.53 10.47 -16.89
C ASP A 181 -3.40 9.08 -17.55
N ARG A 182 -3.35 8.00 -16.75
CA ARG A 182 -3.17 6.61 -17.18
C ARG A 182 -1.89 6.38 -17.99
N ASP A 183 -0.88 7.22 -17.77
CA ASP A 183 0.41 7.12 -18.46
C ASP A 183 1.38 6.23 -17.66
N SER A 184 1.35 4.92 -17.93
CA SER A 184 2.21 3.95 -17.25
C SER A 184 3.70 4.15 -17.57
N ASP A 185 4.04 4.66 -18.75
CA ASP A 185 5.43 4.92 -19.14
C ASP A 185 6.00 6.08 -18.33
N ALA A 186 5.24 7.16 -18.16
CA ALA A 186 5.61 8.29 -17.31
C ALA A 186 5.72 7.87 -15.84
N ALA A 187 4.80 7.02 -15.36
CA ALA A 187 4.84 6.52 -13.99
C ALA A 187 6.09 5.66 -13.74
N LEU A 188 6.40 4.71 -14.63
CA LEU A 188 7.61 3.87 -14.52
C LEU A 188 8.89 4.71 -14.58
N THR A 189 8.93 5.74 -15.43
CA THR A 189 10.07 6.68 -15.49
C THR A 189 10.28 7.37 -14.14
N ALA A 190 9.21 7.89 -13.51
CA ALA A 190 9.30 8.52 -12.20
C ALA A 190 9.72 7.54 -11.08
N LEU A 191 9.32 6.28 -11.18
CA LEU A 191 9.72 5.23 -10.23
C LEU A 191 11.18 4.79 -10.43
N ASP A 192 11.69 4.81 -11.66
CA ASP A 192 13.12 4.61 -11.92
C ASP A 192 13.97 5.76 -11.35
N ASP A 193 13.50 7.00 -11.45
CA ASP A 193 14.14 8.15 -10.78
C ASP A 193 14.15 7.99 -9.25
N LEU A 194 13.04 7.52 -8.67
CA LEU A 194 12.96 7.20 -7.25
C LEU A 194 14.04 6.17 -6.85
N VAL A 195 14.26 5.13 -7.65
CA VAL A 195 15.32 4.13 -7.40
C VAL A 195 16.70 4.78 -7.36
N GLN A 196 16.99 5.70 -8.30
CA GLN A 196 18.28 6.40 -8.30
C GLN A 196 18.46 7.25 -7.04
N ILE A 197 17.43 8.00 -6.64
CA ILE A 197 17.45 8.88 -5.46
C ILE A 197 17.62 8.07 -4.17
N ILE A 198 16.89 6.96 -4.03
CA ILE A 198 17.00 6.09 -2.85
C ILE A 198 18.38 5.45 -2.81
N ALA A 199 18.87 4.87 -3.92
CA ALA A 199 20.16 4.19 -3.95
C ALA A 199 21.33 5.13 -3.63
N ALA A 200 21.23 6.42 -3.96
CA ALA A 200 22.23 7.43 -3.59
C ALA A 200 22.35 7.67 -2.07
N LYS A 201 21.41 7.18 -1.25
CA LYS A 201 21.46 7.25 0.22
C LYS A 201 22.23 6.08 0.84
N ALA A 202 22.68 5.11 0.05
CA ALA A 202 23.46 3.98 0.53
C ALA A 202 24.96 4.29 0.58
N LEU A 203 25.63 3.66 1.53
CA LEU A 203 27.08 3.71 1.74
C LEU A 203 27.66 2.33 1.45
N GLU A 204 28.78 2.31 0.74
CA GLU A 204 29.57 1.08 0.54
C GLU A 204 30.58 0.95 1.69
N ASP A 205 30.86 -0.29 2.11
CA ASP A 205 31.84 -0.54 3.17
C ASP A 205 33.20 0.11 2.81
N GLY A 206 33.56 1.20 3.50
CA GLY A 206 34.82 1.92 3.30
C GLY A 206 34.71 3.43 3.02
N SER A 207 33.50 3.98 2.84
CA SER A 207 33.31 5.43 2.72
C SER A 207 33.23 6.09 4.10
N TRP A 208 34.39 6.49 4.64
CA TRP A 208 34.52 7.37 5.82
C TRP A 208 34.71 8.83 5.39
#